data_AF-A0A7C4GBW7-F1
#
_entry.id   AF-A0A7C4GBW7-F1
#
_cell.length_a   1.000
_cell.length_b   1.000
_cell.length_c   1.000
_cell.angle_alpha   90.00
_cell.angle_beta   90.00
_cell.angle_gamma   90.00
#
_symmetry.space_group_name_H-M   'P 1'
#
loop_
_entity.id
_entity.type
_entity.pdbx_description
1 polymer ?
#
loop_
_entity_poly.entity_id
_entity_poly.type
_entity_poly.pdbx_seq_one_letter_code
_entity_poly.pdbx_strand_id
1 'polypeptide(L)'
;MTRHRGLSLFEIIVVVGILAIVALLTVPQSGRAGGPTPAEVELRNHLRILRVAIEQYYRDHGDYPGVAADDPTPSVERLIMQLTQYSDRAGRTSPQGGGRFTFGPYLSRGIPQNPFVPRGSSANPYPRNIIRLKHAPAMDPPPAGSPPPVAWIYDPVTGRIDPGTGPSPTDAPRGREQAAQRPPPRVIPRARRRHASLLGTSVRSRGGRGA
;
A
#
# COMPACT_ATOMS: atom_id res chain seq x y z
N MET A 1 51.19 59.65 -10.12
CA MET A 1 51.39 59.02 -8.80
C MET A 1 50.03 58.77 -8.16
N THR A 2 49.52 57.55 -8.24
CA THR A 2 48.23 57.18 -7.65
C THR A 2 48.44 56.86 -6.16
N ARG A 3 47.94 57.74 -5.28
CA ARG A 3 47.94 57.49 -3.82
C ARG A 3 46.95 56.37 -3.52
N HIS A 4 47.46 55.21 -3.11
CA HIS A 4 46.64 54.17 -2.50
C HIS A 4 46.30 54.59 -1.07
N ARG A 5 45.01 54.74 -0.76
CA ARG A 5 44.51 54.95 0.61
C ARG A 5 44.33 53.58 1.25
N GLY A 6 44.97 53.35 2.39
CA GLY A 6 44.78 52.15 3.21
C GLY A 6 43.53 52.27 4.08
N LEU A 7 42.83 51.15 4.29
CA LEU A 7 41.72 51.04 5.22
C LEU A 7 42.21 51.24 6.66
N SER A 8 41.43 51.95 7.48
CA SER A 8 41.75 52.14 8.89
C SER A 8 41.58 50.81 9.66
N LEU A 9 42.42 50.59 10.67
CA LEU A 9 42.32 49.44 11.58
C LEU A 9 40.93 49.37 12.24
N PHE A 10 40.38 50.52 12.62
CA PHE A 10 39.06 50.62 13.22
C PHE A 10 37.94 50.29 12.23
N GLU A 11 38.14 50.63 10.95
CA GLU A 11 37.17 50.39 9.89
C GLU A 11 37.01 48.89 9.62
N ILE A 12 38.12 48.15 9.63
CA ILE A 12 38.10 46.68 9.56
C ILE A 12 37.38 46.09 10.79
N ILE A 13 37.62 46.61 11.99
CA ILE A 13 37.01 46.09 13.23
C ILE A 13 35.49 46.25 13.20
N VAL A 14 34.97 47.42 12.84
CA VAL A 14 33.53 47.67 12.79
C VAL A 14 32.86 46.82 11.70
N VAL A 15 33.50 46.70 10.52
CA VAL A 15 32.97 45.88 9.42
C VAL A 15 32.88 44.41 9.82
N VAL A 16 33.94 43.83 10.41
CA VAL A 16 33.92 42.44 10.85
C VAL A 16 32.91 42.23 11.99
N GLY A 17 32.73 43.22 12.87
CA GLY A 17 31.72 43.19 13.92
C GLY A 17 30.29 43.15 13.39
N ILE A 18 29.95 43.99 12.40
CA ILE A 18 28.64 43.99 11.76
C ILE A 18 28.42 42.67 11.01
N LEU A 19 29.43 42.18 10.28
CA LEU A 19 29.34 40.90 9.57
C LEU A 19 29.10 39.72 10.52
N ALA A 20 29.67 39.73 11.73
CA ALA A 20 29.43 38.70 12.74
C ALA A 20 27.97 38.70 13.24
N ILE A 21 27.38 39.89 13.46
CA ILE A 21 25.98 40.02 13.88
C ILE A 21 25.04 39.61 12.76
N VAL A 22 25.30 40.07 11.53
CA VAL A 22 24.50 39.68 10.36
C VAL A 22 24.55 38.17 10.17
N ALA A 23 25.74 37.56 10.25
CA ALA A 23 25.93 36.11 10.11
C ALA A 23 25.08 35.32 11.12
N LEU A 24 24.99 35.80 12.37
CA LEU A 24 24.20 35.16 13.43
C LEU A 24 22.70 35.18 13.13
N LEU A 25 22.18 36.29 12.62
CA LEU A 25 20.75 36.43 12.29
C LEU A 25 20.38 35.74 10.97
N THR A 26 21.35 35.54 10.07
CA THR A 26 21.11 34.93 8.76
C THR A 26 20.97 33.41 8.80
N VAL A 27 21.15 32.72 9.93
CA VAL A 27 20.89 31.27 9.99
C VAL A 27 19.37 31.04 10.13
N PRO A 28 18.66 30.61 9.07
CA PRO A 28 17.28 30.20 9.23
C PRO A 28 17.25 28.98 10.14
N GLN A 29 16.61 29.13 11.30
CA GLN A 29 16.28 28.01 12.18
C GLN A 29 15.21 27.17 11.47
N SER A 30 15.61 26.30 10.53
CA SER A 30 14.74 25.31 9.91
C SER A 30 14.43 24.19 10.91
N GLY A 31 13.87 24.55 12.07
CA GLY A 31 13.34 23.62 13.03
C GLY A 31 11.94 23.25 12.60
N ARG A 32 11.78 22.10 11.91
CA ARG A 32 10.51 21.39 11.62
C ARG A 32 9.26 22.26 11.82
N ALA A 33 9.11 23.31 11.04
CA ALA A 33 7.94 24.17 11.13
C ALA A 33 6.80 23.41 10.47
N GLY A 34 5.99 22.71 11.27
CA GLY A 34 4.58 22.30 11.10
C GLY A 34 3.99 22.00 9.71
N GLY A 35 4.80 21.76 8.68
CA GLY A 35 4.38 21.57 7.29
C GLY A 35 4.26 20.09 6.93
N PRO A 36 3.51 19.77 5.86
CA PRO A 36 3.33 18.40 5.43
C PRO A 36 4.67 17.78 5.06
N THR A 37 4.88 16.53 5.49
CA THR A 37 6.08 15.77 5.12
C THR A 37 6.14 15.57 3.59
N PRO A 38 7.33 15.34 3.00
CA PRO A 38 7.43 15.03 1.56
C PRO A 38 6.53 13.85 1.15
N ALA A 39 6.37 12.86 2.02
CA ALA A 39 5.46 11.73 1.80
C ALA A 39 3.98 12.14 1.77
N GLU A 40 3.55 13.08 2.62
CA GLU A 40 2.19 13.62 2.58
C GLU A 40 1.92 14.44 1.32
N VAL A 41 2.89 15.25 0.89
CA VAL A 41 2.79 16.01 -0.36
C VAL A 41 2.63 15.05 -1.54
N GLU A 42 3.47 14.02 -1.60
CA GLU A 42 3.41 13.00 -2.65
C GLU A 42 2.09 12.22 -2.61
N LEU A 43 1.60 11.85 -1.42
CA LEU A 43 0.32 11.15 -1.27
C LEU A 43 -0.83 12.00 -1.82
N ARG A 44 -0.87 13.30 -1.48
CA ARG A 44 -1.91 14.23 -1.96
C ARG A 44 -1.85 14.37 -3.48
N ASN A 45 -0.65 14.43 -4.06
CA ASN A 45 -0.46 14.49 -5.51
C ASN A 45 -0.97 13.21 -6.19
N HIS A 46 -0.60 12.04 -5.68
CA HIS A 46 -1.05 10.75 -6.22
C HIS A 46 -2.56 10.55 -6.11
N LEU A 47 -3.16 10.93 -4.98
CA LEU A 47 -4.62 10.92 -4.83
C LEU A 47 -5.30 11.86 -5.83
N ARG A 48 -4.74 13.05 -6.06
CA ARG A 48 -5.26 13.99 -7.04
C ARG A 48 -5.22 13.40 -8.45
N ILE A 49 -4.10 12.81 -8.85
CA ILE A 49 -3.94 12.16 -10.16
C ILE A 49 -4.99 11.05 -10.35
N LEU A 50 -5.13 10.17 -9.36
CA LEU A 50 -6.10 9.08 -9.39
C LEU A 50 -7.54 9.59 -9.52
N ARG A 51 -7.92 10.57 -8.70
CA ARG A 51 -9.27 11.16 -8.73
C ARG A 51 -9.57 11.82 -10.07
N VAL A 52 -8.64 12.60 -10.61
CA VAL A 52 -8.81 13.21 -11.94
C VAL A 52 -9.00 12.15 -13.02
N ALA A 53 -8.21 11.07 -13.00
CA ALA A 53 -8.35 9.99 -13.96
C ALA A 53 -9.71 9.26 -13.86
N ILE A 54 -10.17 8.99 -12.64
CA ILE A 54 -11.48 8.36 -12.39
C ILE A 54 -12.63 9.26 -12.88
N GLU A 55 -12.57 10.55 -12.56
CA GLU A 55 -13.58 11.52 -13.01
C GLU A 55 -13.58 11.71 -14.52
N GLN A 56 -12.40 11.66 -15.17
CA GLN A 56 -12.32 11.73 -16.62
C GLN A 56 -12.91 10.47 -17.26
N TYR A 57 -12.63 9.28 -16.71
CA TYR A 57 -13.28 8.04 -17.15
C TYR A 57 -14.80 8.13 -17.05
N TYR A 58 -15.30 8.60 -15.91
CA TYR A 58 -16.74 8.77 -15.66
C TYR A 58 -17.40 9.71 -16.68
N ARG A 59 -16.74 10.82 -17.04
CA ARG A 59 -17.26 11.74 -18.07
C ARG A 59 -17.38 11.10 -19.45
N ASP A 60 -16.46 10.23 -19.80
CA ASP A 60 -16.43 9.60 -21.12
C ASP A 60 -17.43 8.43 -21.23
N HIS A 61 -17.67 7.72 -20.12
CA HIS A 61 -18.44 6.46 -20.12
C HIS A 61 -19.81 6.56 -19.43
N GLY A 62 -20.00 7.51 -18.51
CA GLY A 62 -21.20 7.64 -17.68
C GLY A 62 -21.20 6.76 -16.43
N ASP A 63 -20.25 5.83 -16.32
CA ASP A 63 -20.07 4.92 -15.20
C ASP A 63 -18.65 5.01 -14.64
N TYR A 64 -18.48 4.72 -13.35
CA TYR A 64 -17.16 4.68 -12.73
C TYR A 64 -16.37 3.43 -13.19
N PRO A 65 -15.04 3.51 -13.29
CA PRO A 65 -14.24 2.40 -13.78
C PRO A 65 -14.29 1.19 -12.83
N GLY A 66 -14.08 0.00 -13.36
CA GLY A 66 -14.18 -1.28 -12.66
C GLY A 66 -15.34 -2.15 -13.13
N VAL A 67 -16.30 -1.60 -13.87
CA VAL A 67 -17.43 -2.30 -14.48
C VAL A 67 -17.41 -2.11 -16.00
N ALA A 68 -18.03 -3.02 -16.75
CA ALA A 68 -18.24 -2.87 -18.18
C ALA A 68 -19.72 -3.03 -18.50
N ALA A 69 -20.17 -2.51 -19.64
CA ALA A 69 -21.58 -2.59 -20.02
C ALA A 69 -22.11 -4.03 -20.15
N ASP A 70 -21.24 -4.98 -20.48
CA ASP A 70 -21.55 -6.41 -20.58
C ASP A 70 -21.32 -7.20 -19.28
N ASP A 71 -20.57 -6.65 -18.33
CA ASP A 71 -20.35 -7.24 -17.01
C ASP A 71 -20.33 -6.14 -15.92
N PRO A 72 -21.46 -5.93 -15.22
CA PRO A 72 -21.57 -4.91 -14.18
C PRO A 72 -20.86 -5.34 -12.88
N THR A 73 -20.23 -6.51 -12.82
CA THR A 73 -19.50 -6.98 -11.64
C THR A 73 -18.22 -6.18 -11.47
N PRO A 74 -18.01 -5.47 -10.35
CA PRO A 74 -16.79 -4.69 -10.16
C PRO A 74 -15.53 -5.56 -10.06
N SER A 75 -14.49 -5.20 -10.81
CA SER A 75 -13.20 -5.88 -10.82
C SER A 75 -12.03 -4.90 -10.74
N VAL A 76 -11.03 -5.22 -9.92
CA VAL A 76 -9.78 -4.45 -9.83
C VAL A 76 -8.99 -4.52 -11.14
N GLU A 77 -8.95 -5.69 -11.78
CA GLU A 77 -8.25 -5.87 -13.05
C GLU A 77 -8.84 -4.97 -14.12
N ARG A 78 -10.18 -4.96 -14.22
CA ARG A 78 -10.89 -4.08 -15.17
C ARG A 78 -10.65 -2.61 -14.86
N LEU A 79 -10.73 -2.21 -13.59
CA LEU A 79 -10.40 -0.85 -13.14
C LEU A 79 -9.01 -0.43 -13.62
N ILE A 80 -8.01 -1.28 -13.43
CA ILE A 80 -6.63 -1.00 -13.85
C ILE A 80 -6.56 -0.88 -15.37
N MET A 81 -7.14 -1.82 -16.12
CA MET A 81 -7.12 -1.77 -17.59
C MET A 81 -7.82 -0.51 -18.11
N GLN A 82 -8.98 -0.16 -17.58
CA GLN A 82 -9.75 1.01 -17.99
C GLN A 82 -9.04 2.33 -17.72
N LEU A 83 -8.27 2.41 -16.64
CA LEU A 83 -7.48 3.61 -16.33
C LEU A 83 -6.15 3.68 -17.09
N THR A 84 -5.56 2.55 -17.47
CA THR A 84 -4.20 2.50 -18.03
C THR A 84 -4.14 2.18 -19.52
N GLN A 85 -5.24 1.77 -20.14
CA GLN A 85 -5.35 1.44 -21.55
C GLN A 85 -6.39 2.33 -22.26
N TYR A 86 -6.48 2.19 -23.59
CA TYR A 86 -7.54 2.83 -24.36
C TYR A 86 -8.86 2.09 -24.16
N SER A 87 -9.99 2.79 -24.24
CA SER A 87 -11.32 2.22 -24.07
C SER A 87 -12.29 2.66 -25.16
N ASP A 88 -13.29 1.81 -25.42
CA ASP A 88 -14.46 2.14 -26.23
C ASP A 88 -15.61 2.67 -25.36
N ARG A 89 -16.69 3.13 -25.99
CA ARG A 89 -17.85 3.71 -25.27
C ARG A 89 -18.51 2.75 -24.26
N ALA A 90 -18.31 1.43 -24.40
CA ALA A 90 -18.85 0.42 -23.50
C ALA A 90 -17.87 0.05 -22.37
N GLY A 91 -16.70 0.70 -22.31
CA GLY A 91 -15.67 0.45 -21.32
C GLY A 91 -14.79 -0.76 -21.61
N ARG A 92 -14.80 -1.31 -22.83
CA ARG A 92 -13.87 -2.38 -23.24
C ARG A 92 -12.52 -1.81 -23.57
N THR A 93 -11.45 -2.48 -23.17
CA THR A 93 -10.10 -1.94 -23.22
C THR A 93 -9.22 -2.57 -24.30
N SER A 94 -8.29 -1.78 -24.83
CA SER A 94 -7.26 -2.22 -25.76
C SER A 94 -5.92 -1.53 -25.43
N PRO A 95 -4.79 -2.26 -25.44
CA PRO A 95 -3.46 -1.66 -25.28
C PRO A 95 -3.11 -0.64 -26.37
N GLN A 96 -3.71 -0.80 -27.56
CA GLN A 96 -3.50 0.06 -28.71
C GLN A 96 -4.77 0.91 -28.93
N GLY A 97 -4.56 2.23 -29.05
CA GLY A 97 -5.65 3.16 -29.40
C GLY A 97 -6.01 3.07 -30.88
N GLY A 98 -7.21 3.54 -31.22
CA GLY A 98 -7.69 3.65 -32.59
C GLY A 98 -9.02 2.94 -32.83
N GLY A 99 -9.66 3.26 -33.96
CA GLY A 99 -10.99 2.75 -34.31
C GLY A 99 -12.01 3.06 -33.22
N ARG A 100 -12.55 2.00 -32.59
CA ARG A 100 -13.53 2.12 -31.50
C ARG A 100 -12.92 2.50 -30.14
N PHE A 101 -11.60 2.29 -29.95
CA PHE A 101 -10.89 2.54 -28.69
C PHE A 101 -10.30 3.96 -28.72
N THR A 102 -11.14 4.96 -28.51
CA THR A 102 -10.77 6.39 -28.65
C THR A 102 -10.58 7.12 -27.33
N PHE A 103 -10.99 6.52 -26.21
CA PHE A 103 -10.91 7.13 -24.88
C PHE A 103 -9.69 6.67 -24.11
N GLY A 104 -9.16 7.50 -23.21
CA GLY A 104 -7.97 7.19 -22.43
C GLY A 104 -6.67 7.09 -23.27
N PRO A 105 -5.60 6.48 -22.70
CA PRO A 105 -5.47 6.07 -21.31
C PRO A 105 -5.46 7.28 -20.37
N TYR A 106 -6.08 7.13 -19.20
CA TYR A 106 -6.20 8.20 -18.21
C TYR A 106 -4.97 8.30 -17.30
N LEU A 107 -4.22 7.20 -17.19
CA LEU A 107 -2.97 7.09 -16.42
C LEU A 107 -1.85 6.54 -17.30
N SER A 108 -1.13 7.43 -17.99
CA SER A 108 -0.04 7.08 -18.91
C SER A 108 1.20 6.48 -18.24
N ARG A 109 1.37 6.66 -16.93
CA ARG A 109 2.47 6.08 -16.14
C ARG A 109 2.03 4.91 -15.25
N GLY A 110 0.82 4.42 -15.44
CA GLY A 110 0.21 3.40 -14.58
C GLY A 110 -0.30 3.95 -13.25
N ILE A 111 -0.73 3.05 -12.37
CA ILE A 111 -1.26 3.39 -11.04
C ILE A 111 -0.15 3.99 -10.16
N PRO A 112 -0.30 5.24 -9.67
CA PRO A 112 0.66 5.85 -8.76
C PRO A 112 0.90 5.04 -7.49
N GLN A 113 2.10 5.16 -6.94
CA GLN A 113 2.50 4.41 -5.75
C GLN A 113 2.12 5.16 -4.48
N ASN A 114 1.57 4.48 -3.47
CA ASN A 114 1.33 5.10 -2.18
C ASN A 114 2.66 5.19 -1.39
N PRO A 115 3.13 6.41 -1.03
CA PRO A 115 4.41 6.60 -0.33
C PRO A 115 4.41 6.04 1.11
N PHE A 116 3.23 5.76 1.68
CA PHE A 116 3.09 5.16 3.01
C PHE A 116 3.09 3.63 3.00
N VAL A 117 3.12 3.00 1.82
CA VAL A 117 3.33 1.56 1.73
C VAL A 117 4.84 1.29 1.81
N PRO A 118 5.32 0.51 2.81
CA PRO A 118 6.74 0.16 2.89
C PRO A 118 7.19 -0.57 1.63
N ARG A 119 8.47 -0.44 1.24
CA ARG A 119 8.99 -1.10 0.03
C ARG A 119 9.10 -2.63 0.16
N GLY A 120 9.02 -3.17 1.38
CA GLY A 120 9.42 -4.55 1.67
C GLY A 120 10.94 -4.71 1.63
N SER A 121 11.43 -5.95 1.71
CA SER A 121 12.84 -6.28 1.53
C SER A 121 13.12 -6.70 0.08
N SER A 122 14.38 -6.82 -0.32
CA SER A 122 14.72 -7.38 -1.64
C SER A 122 14.22 -8.82 -1.81
N ALA A 123 14.15 -9.60 -0.73
CA ALA A 123 13.63 -10.96 -0.71
C ALA A 123 12.09 -11.03 -0.72
N ASN A 124 11.42 -9.98 -0.24
CA ASN A 124 9.96 -9.89 -0.22
C ASN A 124 9.52 -8.43 -0.46
N PRO A 125 9.53 -7.97 -1.72
CA PRO A 125 9.14 -6.61 -2.06
C PRO A 125 7.63 -6.44 -1.90
N TYR A 126 7.21 -5.29 -1.41
CA TYR A 126 5.80 -4.95 -1.33
C TYR A 126 5.40 -4.04 -2.51
N PRO A 127 4.45 -4.47 -3.35
CA PRO A 127 3.91 -3.62 -4.41
C PRO A 127 3.15 -2.43 -3.78
N ARG A 128 3.55 -1.22 -4.15
CA ARG A 128 3.03 0.02 -3.55
C ARG A 128 1.83 0.63 -4.27
N ASN A 129 1.21 -0.11 -5.17
CA ASN A 129 0.11 0.35 -6.02
C ASN A 129 -1.06 -0.63 -6.08
N ILE A 130 -1.12 -1.62 -5.17
CA ILE A 130 -2.27 -2.53 -5.08
C ILE A 130 -3.53 -1.73 -4.73
N ILE A 131 -4.57 -1.91 -5.54
CA ILE A 131 -5.92 -1.41 -5.28
C ILE A 131 -6.77 -2.55 -4.74
N ARG A 132 -7.58 -2.28 -3.71
CA ARG A 132 -8.62 -3.18 -3.21
C ARG A 132 -9.99 -2.52 -3.38
N LEU A 133 -10.99 -3.28 -3.82
CA LEU A 133 -12.37 -2.79 -3.82
C LEU A 133 -12.89 -2.75 -2.38
N LYS A 134 -13.55 -1.66 -2.00
CA LYS A 134 -14.11 -1.45 -0.66
C LYS A 134 -15.12 -2.52 -0.24
N HIS A 135 -15.84 -3.09 -1.21
CA HIS A 135 -16.86 -4.12 -1.01
C HIS A 135 -16.39 -5.52 -1.45
N ALA A 136 -15.08 -5.71 -1.70
CA ALA A 136 -14.57 -7.05 -1.96
C ALA A 136 -14.79 -7.96 -0.74
N PRO A 137 -15.12 -9.25 -0.95
CA PRO A 137 -15.08 -10.22 0.14
C PRO A 137 -13.68 -10.19 0.76
N ALA A 138 -13.60 -10.40 2.08
CA ALA A 138 -12.32 -10.55 2.75
C ALA A 138 -11.54 -11.66 2.03
N MET A 139 -10.36 -11.33 1.50
CA MET A 139 -9.47 -12.34 0.93
C MET A 139 -9.15 -13.33 2.05
N ASP A 140 -9.33 -14.64 1.80
CA ASP A 140 -8.87 -15.66 2.73
C ASP A 140 -7.40 -15.35 3.09
N PRO A 141 -7.04 -15.35 4.39
CA PRO A 141 -5.68 -15.02 4.79
C PRO A 141 -4.73 -15.95 4.03
N PRO A 142 -3.70 -15.40 3.34
CA PRO A 142 -2.78 -16.24 2.59
C PRO A 142 -2.15 -17.27 3.53
N PRO A 143 -1.97 -18.53 3.08
CA PRO A 143 -1.34 -19.56 3.90
C PRO A 143 0.09 -19.10 4.23
N ALA A 144 0.33 -18.79 5.51
CA ALA A 144 1.57 -18.29 6.08
C ALA A 144 2.08 -16.96 5.49
N GLY A 145 1.43 -15.85 5.84
CA GLY A 145 2.01 -14.51 5.70
C GLY A 145 1.01 -13.41 6.06
N SER A 146 1.49 -12.27 6.53
CA SER A 146 0.65 -11.06 6.55
C SER A 146 0.32 -10.70 5.09
N PRO A 147 -0.95 -10.41 4.74
CA PRO A 147 -1.31 -10.00 3.39
C PRO A 147 -0.49 -8.76 2.98
N PRO A 148 -0.15 -8.62 1.68
CA PRO A 148 0.60 -7.45 1.23
C PRO A 148 -0.17 -6.17 1.57
N PRO A 149 0.53 -5.09 1.92
CA PRO A 149 -0.10 -3.82 2.22
C PRO A 149 -0.95 -3.33 1.05
N VAL A 150 -2.20 -2.98 1.33
CA VAL A 150 -3.09 -2.36 0.35
C VAL A 150 -2.69 -0.90 0.20
N ALA A 151 -2.39 -0.47 -1.03
CA ALA A 151 -1.99 0.91 -1.31
C ALA A 151 -3.20 1.84 -1.44
N TRP A 152 -4.26 1.37 -2.08
CA TRP A 152 -5.45 2.17 -2.38
C TRP A 152 -6.72 1.35 -2.12
N ILE A 153 -7.74 2.00 -1.58
CA ILE A 153 -9.08 1.45 -1.44
C ILE A 153 -9.99 2.22 -2.39
N TYR A 154 -10.66 1.49 -3.27
CA TYR A 154 -11.53 2.07 -4.29
C TYR A 154 -12.97 1.59 -4.12
N ASP A 155 -13.91 2.52 -4.25
CA ASP A 155 -15.34 2.27 -4.21
C ASP A 155 -15.91 2.43 -5.63
N PRO A 156 -16.22 1.32 -6.34
CA PRO A 156 -16.70 1.37 -7.72
C PRO A 156 -18.11 1.96 -7.85
N VAL A 157 -18.87 2.07 -6.76
CA VAL A 157 -20.22 2.64 -6.79
C VAL A 157 -20.16 4.18 -6.74
N THR A 158 -19.20 4.72 -5.99
CA THR A 158 -19.09 6.17 -5.77
C THR A 158 -17.89 6.81 -6.47
N GLY A 159 -17.03 6.03 -7.13
CA GLY A 159 -15.78 6.50 -7.72
C GLY A 159 -14.73 6.93 -6.68
N ARG A 160 -15.02 6.79 -5.39
CA ARG A 160 -14.17 7.29 -4.33
C ARG A 160 -12.91 6.43 -4.22
N ILE A 161 -11.76 7.10 -4.18
CA ILE A 161 -10.47 6.48 -3.89
C ILE A 161 -9.83 7.11 -2.65
N ASP A 162 -9.47 6.24 -1.72
CA ASP A 162 -8.84 6.55 -0.43
C ASP A 162 -7.49 5.82 -0.32
N PRO A 163 -6.54 6.37 0.45
CA PRO A 163 -5.32 5.63 0.79
C PRO A 163 -5.67 4.37 1.57
N GLY A 164 -5.06 3.25 1.20
CA GLY A 164 -5.11 2.05 2.00
C GLY A 164 -4.32 2.19 3.28
N THR A 165 -4.72 1.46 4.32
CA THR A 165 -3.89 1.29 5.51
C THR A 165 -2.71 0.38 5.13
N GLY A 166 -1.55 0.97 4.86
CA GLY A 166 -0.29 0.23 5.03
C GLY A 166 -0.18 -0.24 6.49
N PRO A 167 0.64 -1.26 6.81
CA PRO A 167 0.88 -1.60 8.20
C PRO A 167 1.30 -0.32 8.93
N SER A 168 0.58 0.03 9.99
CA SER A 168 0.97 1.14 10.86
C SER A 168 2.42 0.90 11.31
N PRO A 169 3.28 1.93 11.39
CA PRO A 169 4.66 1.78 11.90
C PRO A 169 4.74 1.12 13.29
N THR A 170 3.63 1.07 14.02
CA THR A 170 3.43 0.39 15.30
C THR A 170 3.35 -1.14 15.22
N ASP A 171 3.22 -1.72 14.01
CA ASP A 171 3.20 -3.17 13.75
C ASP A 171 4.53 -3.72 13.22
N ALA A 172 5.64 -3.00 13.45
CA ALA A 172 6.95 -3.64 13.43
C ALA A 172 6.90 -4.89 14.34
N PRO A 173 7.42 -6.05 13.91
CA PRO A 173 7.12 -7.32 14.55
C PRO A 173 7.50 -7.29 16.03
N ARG A 174 6.51 -7.21 16.93
CA ARG A 174 6.64 -7.46 18.37
C ARG A 174 6.89 -8.95 18.66
N GLY A 175 7.57 -9.64 17.75
CA GLY A 175 7.83 -11.08 17.81
C GLY A 175 8.83 -11.49 18.89
N ARG A 176 9.55 -10.54 19.50
CA ARG A 176 10.49 -10.84 20.59
C ARG A 176 9.89 -10.69 21.99
N GLU A 177 8.85 -9.90 22.17
CA GLU A 177 8.32 -9.59 23.51
C GLU A 177 7.17 -10.50 23.95
N GLN A 178 6.36 -11.01 22.99
CA GLN A 178 5.27 -11.96 23.30
C GLN A 178 5.77 -13.38 23.61
N ALA A 179 6.99 -13.74 23.20
CA ALA A 179 7.58 -15.04 23.54
C ALA A 179 7.94 -15.15 25.03
N ALA A 180 8.20 -14.02 25.70
CA ALA A 180 8.55 -13.98 27.13
C ALA A 180 7.32 -14.05 28.07
N GLN A 181 6.11 -13.89 27.54
CA GLN A 181 4.87 -13.83 28.34
C GLN A 181 3.99 -15.08 28.20
N ARG A 182 4.41 -16.10 27.43
CA ARG A 182 3.74 -17.40 27.44
C ARG A 182 4.15 -18.17 28.70
N PRO A 183 3.22 -18.51 29.61
CA PRO A 183 3.55 -19.44 30.70
C PRO A 183 3.98 -20.79 30.10
N PRO A 184 4.95 -21.50 30.71
CA PRO A 184 5.44 -22.75 30.18
C PRO A 184 4.30 -23.78 30.06
N PRO A 185 4.32 -24.65 29.04
CA PRO A 185 3.28 -25.66 28.87
C PRO A 185 3.21 -26.55 30.11
N ARG A 186 2.01 -26.64 30.72
CA ARG A 186 1.74 -27.59 31.80
C ARG A 186 1.99 -29.01 31.29
N VAL A 187 3.00 -29.66 31.83
CA VAL A 187 3.26 -31.09 31.60
C VAL A 187 2.13 -31.87 32.26
N ILE A 188 1.18 -32.36 31.47
CA ILE A 188 0.15 -33.29 31.95
C ILE A 188 0.80 -34.68 32.04
N PRO A 189 0.92 -35.30 33.22
CA PRO A 189 1.45 -36.66 33.31
C PRO A 189 0.47 -37.62 32.63
N ARG A 190 0.96 -38.38 31.64
CA ARG A 190 0.19 -39.44 30.98
C ARG A 190 -0.18 -40.51 32.02
N ALA A 191 -1.46 -40.56 32.39
CA ALA A 191 -2.00 -41.65 33.18
C ALA A 191 -1.86 -42.97 32.39
N ARG A 192 -1.04 -43.89 32.90
CA ARG A 192 -0.96 -45.29 32.44
C ARG A 192 -2.34 -45.92 32.58
N ARG A 193 -3.07 -46.12 31.48
CA ARG A 193 -4.22 -47.04 31.45
C ARG A 193 -3.69 -48.46 31.61
N ARG A 194 -3.93 -49.06 32.78
CA ARG A 194 -3.72 -50.48 33.04
C ARG A 194 -4.81 -51.32 32.36
N HIS A 195 -4.38 -52.46 31.83
CA HIS A 195 -5.19 -53.54 31.28
C HIS A 195 -6.31 -54.00 32.22
N ALA A 196 -7.48 -54.29 31.66
CA ALA A 196 -8.41 -55.27 32.21
C ALA A 196 -8.93 -56.13 31.05
N SER A 197 -8.47 -57.38 31.05
CA SER A 197 -8.96 -58.51 30.28
C SER A 197 -10.24 -59.04 30.93
N LEU A 198 -11.16 -59.64 30.14
CA LEU A 198 -12.15 -60.70 30.47
C LEU A 198 -13.14 -60.75 29.28
N LEU A 199 -12.97 -61.67 28.32
CA LEU A 199 -13.61 -63.00 28.19
C LEU A 199 -15.10 -62.94 27.79
N GLY A 200 -15.43 -63.51 26.61
CA GLY A 200 -16.82 -63.71 26.18
C GLY A 200 -17.04 -64.11 24.71
N THR A 201 -16.52 -65.27 24.32
CA THR A 201 -17.12 -66.28 23.40
C THR A 201 -17.90 -65.89 22.12
N SER A 202 -17.30 -66.32 20.99
CA SER A 202 -17.84 -67.16 19.88
C SER A 202 -19.15 -66.75 19.15
N VAL A 203 -19.08 -66.60 17.81
CA VAL A 203 -19.72 -67.52 16.84
C VAL A 203 -19.30 -67.17 15.40
N ARG A 204 -19.23 -68.24 14.60
CA ARG A 204 -18.65 -68.46 13.27
C ARG A 204 -19.69 -68.33 12.16
N SER A 205 -19.37 -67.71 11.01
CA SER A 205 -19.87 -68.04 9.65
C SER A 205 -19.23 -67.08 8.63
N ARG A 206 -18.30 -67.45 7.73
CA ARG A 206 -18.33 -68.33 6.54
C ARG A 206 -19.00 -67.70 5.30
N GLY A 207 -18.20 -67.51 4.24
CA GLY A 207 -18.61 -67.33 2.84
C GLY A 207 -18.55 -65.87 2.37
N GLY A 208 -18.02 -65.51 1.21
CA GLY A 208 -17.55 -66.25 0.05
C GLY A 208 -17.00 -65.27 -1.00
N ARG A 209 -16.12 -65.79 -1.87
CA ARG A 209 -15.50 -65.14 -3.04
C ARG A 209 -16.48 -64.99 -4.21
N GLY A 210 -16.13 -64.09 -5.13
CA GLY A 210 -16.60 -64.05 -6.51
C GLY A 210 -17.30 -62.73 -6.82
N ALA A 211 -16.98 -61.98 -7.87
CA ALA A 211 -16.03 -62.16 -8.97
C ALA A 211 -15.65 -60.76 -9.48
#